data_AF-A0A2M8CI64-F1
#
_entry.id   AF-A0A2M8CI64-F1
#
_cell.length_a   1.000
_cell.length_b   1.000
_cell.length_c   1.000
_cell.angle_alpha   90.00
_cell.angle_beta   90.00
_cell.angle_gamma   90.00
#
_symmetry.space_group_name_H-M   'P 1'
#
loop_
_entity.id
_entity.type
_entity.pdbx_description
1 polymer ?
#
loop_
_entity_poly.entity_id
_entity_poly.type
_entity_poly.pdbx_seq_one_letter_code
_entity_poly.pdbx_strand_id
1 'polypeptide(L)'
;MKDVLKRAWLQRVIYAIGLIGIVFISLKNGVNFLDQESSIGISYWFFLVIPGAIALYQLIFNNKYGWFSIMCLYGFYLVWTIINIASGIEDKSDYFVLSDYLTLLLIILLLLLFGYFLYRIRPVKK
;
A
#
# COMPACT_ATOMS: atom_id res chain seq x y z
N MET A 1 -1.07 8.34 -29.84
CA MET A 1 -1.16 9.49 -28.89
C MET A 1 -2.36 9.40 -27.94
N LYS A 2 -3.57 9.07 -28.45
CA LYS A 2 -4.79 8.91 -27.62
C LYS A 2 -4.65 7.86 -26.50
N ASP A 3 -3.99 6.73 -26.73
CA ASP A 3 -3.86 5.66 -25.71
C ASP A 3 -2.87 5.98 -24.59
N VAL A 4 -1.94 6.91 -24.83
CA VAL A 4 -1.01 7.40 -23.79
C VAL A 4 -1.75 8.33 -22.84
N LEU A 5 -2.56 9.23 -23.39
CA LEU A 5 -3.43 10.13 -22.63
C LEU A 5 -4.48 9.37 -21.81
N LYS A 6 -5.14 8.36 -22.40
CA LYS A 6 -6.11 7.51 -21.68
C LYS A 6 -5.47 6.78 -20.50
N ARG A 7 -4.26 6.23 -20.67
CA ARG A 7 -3.55 5.54 -19.58
C ARG A 7 -3.11 6.49 -18.47
N ALA A 8 -2.60 7.67 -18.81
CA ALA A 8 -2.23 8.68 -17.82
C ALA A 8 -3.45 9.17 -17.03
N TRP A 9 -4.60 9.33 -17.69
CA TRP A 9 -5.86 9.66 -17.01
C TRP A 9 -6.30 8.56 -16.05
N LEU A 10 -6.31 7.31 -16.50
CA LEU A 10 -6.66 6.16 -15.67
C LEU A 10 -5.76 6.04 -14.42
N GLN A 11 -4.45 6.26 -14.58
CA GLN A 11 -3.49 6.28 -13.46
C GLN A 11 -3.88 7.34 -12.42
N ARG A 12 -4.18 8.56 -12.86
CA ARG A 12 -4.60 9.65 -11.96
C ARG A 12 -5.91 9.35 -11.25
N VAL A 13 -6.86 8.70 -11.92
CA VAL A 13 -8.12 8.26 -11.28
C VAL A 13 -7.84 7.24 -10.17
N ILE A 14 -6.94 6.27 -10.42
CA ILE A 14 -6.55 5.28 -9.39
C ILE A 14 -5.93 5.98 -8.18
N TYR A 15 -5.01 6.94 -8.40
CA TYR A 15 -4.41 7.71 -7.30
C TYR A 15 -5.43 8.58 -6.58
N ALA A 16 -6.40 9.17 -7.30
CA ALA A 16 -7.48 9.96 -6.71
C ALA A 16 -8.36 9.10 -5.80
N ILE A 17 -8.73 7.90 -6.24
CA ILE A 17 -9.52 6.95 -5.44
C ILE A 17 -8.75 6.58 -4.15
N GLY A 18 -7.45 6.28 -4.27
CA GLY A 18 -6.61 6.00 -3.10
C GLY A 18 -6.56 7.16 -2.12
N LEU A 19 -6.37 8.39 -2.62
CA LEU A 19 -6.35 9.60 -1.80
C LEU A 19 -7.70 9.85 -1.10
N ILE A 20 -8.82 9.68 -1.82
CA ILE A 20 -10.17 9.78 -1.25
C ILE A 20 -10.35 8.76 -0.13
N GLY A 21 -9.88 7.53 -0.31
CA GLY A 21 -9.91 6.50 0.73
C GLY A 21 -9.16 6.92 1.99
N ILE A 22 -7.95 7.45 1.83
CA ILE A 22 -7.13 7.95 2.96
C ILE A 22 -7.82 9.10 3.69
N VAL A 23 -8.35 10.08 2.95
CA VAL A 23 -9.08 11.21 3.53
C VAL A 23 -10.33 10.74 4.25
N PHE A 24 -11.10 9.84 3.66
CA PHE A 24 -12.31 9.28 4.27
C PHE A 24 -12.02 8.57 5.59
N ILE A 25 -10.98 7.73 5.63
CA ILE A 25 -10.54 7.04 6.86
C ILE A 25 -10.12 8.07 7.92
N SER A 26 -9.37 9.09 7.52
CA SER A 26 -8.89 10.14 8.44
C SER A 26 -10.06 10.96 9.02
N LEU A 27 -11.03 11.32 8.19
CA LEU A 27 -12.22 12.07 8.62
C LEU A 27 -13.13 11.24 9.53
N LYS A 28 -13.28 9.94 9.23
CA LYS A 28 -14.12 9.04 10.02
C LYS A 28 -13.56 8.84 11.44
N ASN A 29 -12.24 8.78 11.59
CA ASN A 29 -11.58 8.48 12.86
C ASN A 29 -11.12 9.74 13.62
N GLY A 30 -11.13 10.92 12.98
CA GLY A 30 -10.69 12.19 13.56
C GLY A 30 -9.15 12.35 13.56
N VAL A 31 -8.68 13.58 13.82
CA VAL A 31 -7.25 13.92 13.71
C VAL A 31 -6.39 13.20 14.76
N ASN A 32 -6.92 13.01 15.98
CA ASN A 32 -6.24 12.32 17.08
C ASN A 32 -5.97 10.83 16.79
N PHE A 33 -6.57 10.27 15.74
CA PHE A 33 -6.30 8.91 15.29
C PHE A 33 -4.88 8.76 14.72
N LEU A 34 -4.31 9.83 14.16
CA LEU A 34 -2.99 9.76 13.52
C LEU A 34 -1.87 9.49 14.54
N ASP A 35 -2.04 10.00 15.76
CA ASP A 35 -1.07 9.83 16.86
C ASP A 35 -1.20 8.46 17.55
N GLN A 36 -2.24 7.68 17.22
CA GLN A 36 -2.38 6.33 17.74
C GLN A 36 -1.39 5.38 17.06
N GLU A 37 -0.91 4.41 17.83
CA GLU A 37 -0.17 3.29 17.31
C GLU A 37 -1.15 2.27 16.72
N SER A 38 -0.78 1.75 15.56
CA SER A 38 -1.43 0.56 15.01
C SER A 38 -1.11 -0.67 15.88
N SER A 39 -1.76 -1.80 15.61
CA SER A 39 -1.60 -3.09 16.34
C SER A 39 -0.19 -3.71 16.30
N ILE A 40 0.78 -2.96 15.82
CA ILE A 40 2.13 -3.30 15.41
C ILE A 40 3.13 -2.21 15.85
N GLY A 41 2.69 -1.24 16.66
CA GLY A 41 3.55 -0.20 17.27
C GLY A 41 4.00 0.92 16.33
N ILE A 42 3.45 1.00 15.11
CA ILE A 42 3.78 2.07 14.16
C ILE A 42 2.62 3.07 14.14
N SER A 43 2.94 4.36 14.24
CA SER A 43 1.94 5.43 14.19
C SER A 43 1.17 5.45 12.86
N TYR A 44 -0.14 5.72 12.93
CA TYR A 44 -0.99 5.87 11.74
C TYR A 44 -0.57 7.03 10.82
N TRP A 45 0.27 7.97 11.29
CA TRP A 45 0.96 8.93 10.42
C TRP A 45 1.69 8.23 9.27
N PHE A 46 2.41 7.13 9.54
CA PHE A 46 3.14 6.39 8.51
C PHE A 46 2.21 5.69 7.51
N PHE A 47 1.07 5.20 7.98
CA PHE A 47 0.12 4.45 7.14
C PHE A 47 -0.82 5.32 6.32
N LEU A 48 -1.02 6.58 6.71
CA LEU A 48 -1.99 7.46 6.05
C LEU A 48 -1.33 8.67 5.39
N VAL A 49 -0.41 9.34 6.08
CA VAL A 49 0.14 10.61 5.58
C VAL A 49 1.21 10.38 4.53
N ILE A 50 2.13 9.43 4.72
CA ILE A 50 3.15 9.12 3.71
C ILE A 50 2.49 8.61 2.42
N PRO A 51 1.58 7.61 2.45
CA PRO A 51 0.89 7.16 1.24
C PRO A 51 0.02 8.26 0.63
N GLY A 52 -0.61 9.10 1.45
CA GLY A 52 -1.43 10.23 1.00
C GLY A 52 -0.61 11.29 0.25
N ALA A 53 0.56 11.65 0.78
CA ALA A 53 1.47 12.59 0.15
C ALA A 53 1.98 12.05 -1.21
N ILE A 54 2.34 10.77 -1.26
CA ILE A 54 2.75 10.11 -2.51
C ILE A 54 1.60 10.06 -3.52
N ALA A 55 0.38 9.72 -3.09
CA ALA A 55 -0.80 9.70 -3.94
C ALA A 55 -1.13 11.09 -4.50
N LEU A 56 -1.05 12.14 -3.67
CA LEU A 56 -1.24 13.52 -4.09
C LEU A 56 -0.16 13.95 -5.11
N TYR A 57 1.11 13.64 -4.83
CA TYR A 57 2.21 13.91 -5.76
C TYR A 57 1.95 13.24 -7.13
N GLN A 58 1.50 11.99 -7.12
CA GLN A 58 1.21 11.24 -8.33
C GLN A 58 -0.03 11.70 -9.08
N LEU A 59 -1.02 12.25 -8.38
CA LEU A 59 -2.18 12.88 -8.99
C LEU A 59 -1.78 14.14 -9.81
N ILE A 60 -0.84 14.92 -9.29
CA ILE A 60 -0.36 16.17 -9.92
C ILE A 60 0.64 15.87 -11.05
N PHE A 61 1.72 15.16 -10.72
CA PHE A 61 2.87 15.01 -11.62
C PHE A 61 2.83 13.73 -12.46
N ASN A 62 2.23 12.65 -11.93
CA ASN A 62 2.16 11.31 -12.56
C ASN A 62 3.47 10.90 -13.25
N ASN A 63 4.55 10.80 -12.49
CA ASN A 63 5.90 10.62 -13.02
C ASN A 63 6.59 9.38 -12.47
N LYS A 64 7.72 9.01 -13.09
CA LYS A 64 8.50 7.82 -12.72
C LYS A 64 9.04 7.88 -11.29
N TYR A 65 9.34 9.07 -10.76
CA TYR A 65 9.89 9.25 -9.43
C TYR A 65 8.82 9.02 -8.35
N GLY A 66 7.63 9.58 -8.54
CA GLY A 66 6.48 9.29 -7.67
C GLY A 66 6.12 7.81 -7.69
N TRP A 67 6.23 7.17 -8.85
CA TRP A 67 5.94 5.73 -8.97
C TRP A 67 7.02 4.90 -8.28
N PHE A 68 8.27 5.30 -8.38
CA PHE A 68 9.36 4.68 -7.65
C PHE A 68 9.14 4.81 -6.14
N SER A 69 8.69 5.96 -5.64
CA SER A 69 8.32 6.12 -4.22
C SER A 69 7.20 5.17 -3.78
N ILE A 70 6.18 4.95 -4.63
CA ILE A 70 5.14 3.92 -4.38
C ILE A 70 5.78 2.53 -4.26
N MET A 71 6.72 2.19 -5.15
CA MET A 71 7.38 0.89 -5.14
C MET A 71 8.29 0.70 -3.92
N CYS A 72 9.02 1.73 -3.50
CA CYS A 72 9.80 1.70 -2.27
C CYS A 72 8.90 1.49 -1.05
N LEU A 73 7.78 2.22 -0.98
CA LEU A 73 6.80 2.09 0.09
C LEU A 73 6.17 0.69 0.12
N TYR A 74 5.78 0.16 -1.05
CA TYR A 74 5.28 -1.21 -1.19
C TYR A 74 6.34 -2.24 -0.76
N GLY A 75 7.59 -2.10 -1.20
CA GLY A 75 8.68 -2.98 -0.82
C GLY A 75 8.94 -2.97 0.69
N PHE A 76 8.93 -1.78 1.31
CA PHE A 76 9.01 -1.63 2.75
C PHE A 76 7.88 -2.40 3.46
N TYR A 77 6.63 -2.17 3.07
CA TYR A 77 5.48 -2.87 3.66
C TYR A 77 5.52 -4.38 3.42
N LEU A 78 5.99 -4.82 2.26
CA LEU A 78 6.13 -6.24 1.95
C LEU A 78 7.16 -6.91 2.86
N VAL A 79 8.37 -6.35 2.95
CA VAL A 79 9.44 -6.88 3.84
C VAL A 79 8.96 -6.89 5.28
N TRP A 80 8.35 -5.80 5.72
CA TRP A 80 7.84 -5.68 7.07
C TRP A 80 6.70 -6.68 7.34
N THR A 81 5.78 -6.91 6.39
CA THR A 81 4.73 -7.93 6.55
C THR A 81 5.33 -9.33 6.66
N ILE A 82 6.32 -9.66 5.83
CA ILE A 82 7.01 -10.97 5.89
C ILE A 82 7.67 -11.17 7.24
N ILE A 83 8.35 -10.16 7.80
CA ILE A 83 8.97 -10.23 9.12
C ILE A 83 7.93 -10.51 10.20
N ASN A 84 6.81 -9.78 10.23
CA ASN A 84 5.77 -10.02 11.24
C ASN A 84 5.11 -11.39 11.11
N ILE A 85 4.91 -11.85 9.88
CA ILE A 85 4.43 -13.21 9.64
C ILE A 85 5.42 -14.23 10.19
N ALA A 86 6.72 -14.06 9.91
CA ALA A 86 7.76 -14.97 10.40
C ALA A 86 7.83 -14.99 11.94
N SER A 87 7.82 -13.82 12.59
CA SER A 87 7.80 -13.72 14.06
C SER A 87 6.53 -14.35 14.65
N GLY A 88 5.36 -14.13 14.02
CA GLY A 88 4.11 -14.74 14.47
C GLY A 88 4.07 -16.26 14.34
N ILE A 89 4.79 -16.83 13.36
CA ILE A 89 4.98 -18.29 13.23
C ILE A 89 5.91 -18.80 14.33
N GLU A 90 7.03 -18.11 14.55
CA GLU A 90 8.02 -18.49 15.56
C GLU A 90 7.41 -18.52 16.97
N ASP A 91 6.63 -17.50 17.33
CA ASP A 91 5.99 -17.39 18.64
C ASP A 91 4.88 -18.43 18.89
N LYS A 92 4.33 -19.06 17.83
CA LYS A 92 3.15 -19.94 17.91
C LYS A 92 3.32 -21.27 17.18
N SER A 93 4.56 -21.69 16.90
CA SER A 93 4.84 -22.85 16.03
C SER A 93 4.07 -24.11 16.40
N ASP A 94 3.82 -24.32 17.70
CA ASP A 94 3.14 -25.51 18.23
C ASP A 94 1.61 -25.48 18.04
N TYR A 95 1.04 -24.33 17.67
CA TYR A 95 -0.41 -24.11 17.53
C TYR A 95 -0.85 -23.85 16.09
N PHE A 96 0.06 -23.91 15.11
CA PHE A 96 -0.27 -23.65 13.72
C PHE A 96 -1.12 -24.77 13.13
N VAL A 97 -2.36 -24.45 12.76
CA VAL A 97 -3.28 -25.36 12.09
C VAL A 97 -3.17 -25.15 10.58
N LEU A 98 -3.54 -26.15 9.77
CA LEU A 98 -3.52 -26.06 8.30
C LEU A 98 -4.22 -24.79 7.75
N SER A 99 -5.28 -24.32 8.42
CA SER A 99 -5.97 -23.08 8.09
C SER A 99 -5.07 -21.84 8.14
N ASP A 100 -4.09 -21.81 9.05
CA ASP A 100 -3.20 -20.68 9.24
C ASP A 100 -2.19 -20.60 8.08
N TYR A 101 -1.67 -21.75 7.64
CA TYR A 101 -0.82 -21.85 6.45
C TYR A 101 -1.56 -21.43 5.18
N LEU A 102 -2.82 -21.85 5.02
CA LEU A 102 -3.65 -21.45 3.87
C LEU A 102 -3.94 -19.93 3.90
N THR A 103 -4.21 -19.38 5.08
CA THR A 103 -4.43 -17.93 5.26
C THR A 103 -3.17 -17.14 4.90
N LEU A 104 -2.01 -17.60 5.36
CA LEU A 104 -0.72 -16.99 5.06
C LEU A 104 -0.42 -17.04 3.57
N LEU A 105 -0.62 -18.19 2.92
CA LEU A 105 -0.45 -18.34 1.48
C LEU A 105 -1.35 -17.36 0.71
N LEU A 106 -2.62 -17.23 1.14
CA LEU A 106 -3.55 -16.28 0.53
C LEU A 106 -3.07 -14.83 0.68
N ILE A 107 -2.57 -14.44 1.86
CA ILE A 107 -2.01 -13.10 2.09
C ILE A 107 -0.81 -12.83 1.17
N ILE A 108 0.12 -13.79 1.05
CA ILE A 108 1.27 -13.66 0.14
C ILE A 108 0.80 -13.51 -1.31
N LEU A 109 -0.16 -14.32 -1.75
CA LEU A 109 -0.70 -14.22 -3.11
C LEU A 109 -1.35 -12.86 -3.37
N LEU A 110 -2.12 -12.34 -2.41
CA LEU A 110 -2.74 -11.02 -2.52
C LEU A 110 -1.68 -9.91 -2.59
N LEU A 111 -0.62 -9.99 -1.79
CA LEU A 111 0.50 -9.04 -1.85
C LEU A 111 1.18 -9.07 -3.22
N LEU A 112 1.51 -10.25 -3.74
CA LEU A 112 2.12 -10.40 -5.06
C LEU A 112 1.22 -9.89 -6.19
N LEU A 113 -0.08 -10.19 -6.14
CA LEU A 113 -1.06 -9.68 -7.09
C LEU A 113 -1.15 -8.15 -7.03
N PHE A 114 -1.13 -7.57 -5.83
CA PHE A 114 -1.12 -6.13 -5.64
C PHE A 114 0.16 -5.49 -6.20
N GLY A 115 1.33 -6.08 -5.94
CA GLY A 115 2.59 -5.63 -6.53
C GLY A 115 2.58 -5.68 -8.06
N TYR A 116 2.04 -6.75 -8.64
CA TYR A 116 1.85 -6.86 -10.09
C TYR A 116 0.90 -5.78 -10.64
N PHE A 117 -0.21 -5.50 -9.94
CA PHE A 117 -1.12 -4.42 -10.29
C PHE A 117 -0.42 -3.05 -10.24
N LEU A 118 0.33 -2.76 -9.17
CA LEU A 118 1.14 -1.55 -9.03
C LEU A 118 2.16 -1.41 -10.17
N TYR A 119 2.72 -2.53 -10.63
CA TYR A 119 3.65 -2.53 -11.76
C TYR A 119 2.95 -2.18 -13.08
N ARG A 120 1.73 -2.68 -13.28
CA ARG A 120 0.92 -2.38 -14.48
C ARG A 120 0.53 -0.91 -14.60
N ILE A 121 0.40 -0.19 -13.50
CA ILE A 121 0.06 1.25 -13.49
C ILE A 121 1.29 2.17 -13.62
N ARG A 122 2.47 1.63 -13.94
CA ARG A 122 3.69 2.42 -14.17
C ARG A 122 3.47 3.52 -15.23
N PRO A 123 3.92 4.77 -14.97
CA PRO A 123 3.82 5.84 -15.96
C PRO A 123 4.66 5.53 -17.20
N VAL A 124 4.08 5.79 -18.38
CA VAL A 124 4.67 5.44 -19.68
C VAL A 124 5.74 6.46 -20.11
N LYS A 125 5.65 7.73 -19.68
CA LYS A 125 6.66 8.79 -19.91
C LYS A 125 6.69 9.82 -18.78
N LYS A 126 7.91 10.32 -18.52
CA LYS A 126 8.43 11.26 -17.49
C LYS A 126 7.84 11.11 -16.10
#